data_AF-D3AL35-F1
#
_entry.id   AF-D3AL35-F1
#
_cell.length_a   1.000
_cell.length_b   1.000
_cell.length_c   1.000
_cell.angle_alpha   90.00
_cell.angle_beta   90.00
_cell.angle_gamma   90.00
#
_symmetry.space_group_name_H-M   'P 1'
#
loop_
_entity.id
_entity.type
_entity.pdbx_description
1 polymer ?
#
loop_
_entity_poly.entity_id
_entity_poly.type
_entity_poly.pdbx_seq_one_letter_code
_entity_poly.pdbx_strand_id
1 'polypeptide(L)'
;MNGSLSIMKEAQAGQETAAPGERYVGKEKSMSVGFTCQAVVKDKRFVKQMIRMLGEEKRYEVRQEEDYMRVGFCRLGDLFFQFGSGLDGEIPTQMVYGECTSSLAGAGFHAAAVRFVEELARETEMEIILSDETGYGDDHDFDRMREEHFYGWLKNLVSVCREREEQWPEAVSFGLCWDLDQYTPEEVPGTVFTPFGRFSIQKIVGWVEQEGIEPFAKEFFIWNEPGRDAGYYRNTALSLMWEECYFMPGSRSGRDRRINDRIIDDLERSLLLDRSLPFPAEEY
;
A
#
# COMPACT_ATOMS: atom_id res chain seq x y z
N MET A 1 1.30 39.19 -18.89
CA MET A 1 0.16 39.77 -18.13
C MET A 1 -1.04 38.90 -18.44
N ASN A 2 -1.65 38.10 -17.57
CA ASN A 2 -1.59 37.95 -16.12
C ASN A 2 -1.68 36.43 -15.81
N GLY A 3 -0.63 35.86 -15.23
CA GLY A 3 -0.63 34.52 -14.66
C GLY A 3 -0.45 34.66 -13.16
N SER A 4 -1.53 34.51 -12.40
CA SER A 4 -1.57 34.43 -10.93
C SER A 4 -3.01 34.25 -10.51
N LEU A 5 -3.48 33.00 -10.46
CA LEU A 5 -4.64 32.55 -9.69
C LEU A 5 -4.87 31.06 -9.96
N SER A 6 -4.28 30.23 -9.10
CA SER A 6 -4.83 28.96 -8.61
C SER A 6 -3.80 28.29 -7.70
N ILE A 7 -3.40 29.04 -6.66
CA ILE A 7 -2.83 28.52 -5.43
C ILE A 7 -3.77 29.05 -4.35
N MET A 8 -4.19 28.21 -3.41
CA MET A 8 -5.21 28.43 -2.38
C MET A 8 -6.66 28.09 -2.78
N LYS A 9 -7.02 26.80 -2.77
CA LYS A 9 -8.40 26.40 -2.46
C LYS A 9 -8.60 24.99 -1.89
N GLU A 10 -7.67 24.49 -1.07
CA GLU A 10 -7.89 23.27 -0.28
C GLU A 10 -7.57 23.44 1.22
N ALA A 11 -7.67 24.68 1.70
CA ALA A 11 -7.81 24.95 3.13
C ALA A 11 -9.21 25.52 3.37
N GLN A 12 -10.00 24.81 4.17
CA GLN A 12 -11.35 25.14 4.64
C GLN A 12 -12.50 24.94 3.64
N ALA A 13 -13.14 23.76 3.71
CA ALA A 13 -14.55 23.63 4.11
C ALA A 13 -15.02 22.19 3.84
N GLY A 14 -14.89 21.35 4.86
CA GLY A 14 -15.43 19.99 4.89
C GLY A 14 -15.99 19.65 6.26
N GLN A 15 -16.65 20.61 6.92
CA GLN A 15 -17.73 20.25 7.85
C GLN A 15 -18.91 19.80 7.00
N GLU A 16 -18.78 18.63 6.37
CA GLU A 16 -19.94 17.87 5.92
C GLU A 16 -20.35 16.97 7.07
N THR A 17 -21.53 17.27 7.60
CA THR A 17 -22.25 16.43 8.54
C THR A 17 -22.31 15.01 7.99
N ALA A 18 -21.58 14.08 8.62
CA ALA A 18 -21.67 12.67 8.30
C ALA A 18 -23.14 12.22 8.42
N ALA A 19 -23.72 11.77 7.30
CA ALA A 19 -25.04 11.18 7.33
C ALA A 19 -24.99 9.87 8.16
N PRO A 20 -26.03 9.57 8.97
CA PRO A 20 -26.15 8.28 9.64
C PRO A 20 -26.01 7.11 8.65
N GLY A 21 -24.97 6.28 8.79
CA GLY A 21 -24.94 4.95 8.15
C GLY A 21 -24.02 4.71 6.96
N GLU A 22 -22.94 5.47 6.74
CA GLU A 22 -21.92 5.06 5.75
C GLU A 22 -21.22 3.76 6.19
N ARG A 23 -21.45 2.65 5.47
CA ARG A 23 -20.92 1.30 5.78
C ARG A 23 -19.41 1.12 5.57
N TYR A 24 -18.70 2.14 5.09
CA TYR A 24 -17.32 1.98 4.61
C TYR A 24 -16.48 3.23 4.87
N VAL A 25 -15.21 3.03 5.22
CA VAL A 25 -14.18 4.07 5.11
C VAL A 25 -13.34 3.73 3.89
N GLY A 26 -13.64 4.38 2.77
CA GLY A 26 -12.98 4.15 1.48
C GLY A 26 -11.51 4.55 1.50
N LYS A 27 -10.71 3.97 0.59
CA LYS A 27 -9.27 4.22 0.43
C LYS A 27 -8.92 5.72 0.29
N GLU A 28 -9.84 6.52 -0.23
CA GLU A 28 -9.68 7.97 -0.49
C GLU A 28 -9.84 8.88 0.75
N LYS A 29 -10.52 8.42 1.82
CA LYS A 29 -10.77 9.25 3.03
C LYS A 29 -9.67 9.14 4.10
N SER A 30 -8.64 8.32 3.87
CA SER A 30 -7.49 8.16 4.79
C SER A 30 -6.34 9.01 4.28
N MET A 31 -5.73 9.86 5.11
CA MET A 31 -4.47 10.54 4.76
C MET A 31 -3.46 9.46 4.31
N SER A 32 -3.11 9.45 3.03
CA SER A 32 -2.22 8.45 2.46
C SER A 32 -0.79 8.72 2.88
N VAL A 33 0.00 7.67 3.10
CA VAL A 33 1.45 7.73 3.28
C VAL A 33 2.09 7.39 1.93
N GLY A 34 3.00 8.22 1.43
CA GLY A 34 3.58 8.04 0.11
C GLY A 34 4.69 9.04 -0.23
N PHE A 35 5.15 8.96 -1.47
CA PHE A 35 6.11 9.91 -2.02
C PHE A 35 5.83 10.15 -3.50
N THR A 36 6.34 11.26 -4.00
CA THR A 36 6.41 11.54 -5.43
C THR A 36 7.86 11.75 -5.84
N CYS A 37 8.19 11.48 -7.09
CA CYS A 37 9.49 11.82 -7.64
C CYS A 37 9.35 12.39 -9.03
N GLN A 38 10.25 13.28 -9.44
CA GLN A 38 10.24 13.82 -10.79
C GLN A 38 11.65 14.06 -11.31
N ALA A 39 11.82 13.92 -12.63
CA ALA A 39 13.10 14.21 -13.27
C ALA A 39 12.92 14.65 -14.71
N VAL A 40 13.82 15.54 -15.14
CA VAL A 40 14.03 15.87 -16.55
C VAL A 40 14.79 14.73 -17.20
N VAL A 41 14.31 14.23 -18.33
CA VAL A 41 14.93 13.09 -19.04
C VAL A 41 15.32 13.48 -20.46
N LYS A 42 16.48 12.98 -20.92
CA LYS A 42 16.92 13.16 -22.31
C LYS A 42 16.26 12.14 -23.24
N ASP A 43 16.12 10.91 -22.77
CA ASP A 43 15.52 9.81 -23.51
C ASP A 43 14.65 8.95 -22.59
N LYS A 44 13.32 9.09 -22.72
CA LYS A 44 12.35 8.25 -22.01
C LYS A 44 12.56 6.75 -22.27
N ARG A 45 13.02 6.35 -23.46
CA ARG A 45 13.19 4.92 -23.81
C ARG A 45 14.28 4.28 -22.96
N PHE A 46 15.38 5.00 -22.74
CA PHE A 46 16.46 4.56 -21.86
C PHE A 46 15.97 4.39 -20.42
N VAL A 47 15.23 5.36 -19.88
CA VAL A 47 14.68 5.27 -18.52
C VAL A 47 13.70 4.09 -18.39
N LYS A 48 12.81 3.88 -19.37
CA LYS A 48 11.91 2.72 -19.40
C LYS A 48 12.68 1.39 -19.41
N GLN A 49 13.77 1.31 -20.18
CA GLN A 49 14.64 0.14 -20.21
C GLN A 49 15.30 -0.09 -18.84
N MET A 50 15.78 0.96 -18.17
CA MET A 50 16.40 0.83 -16.86
C MET A 50 15.41 0.38 -15.79
N ILE A 51 14.20 0.93 -15.76
CA ILE A 51 13.13 0.48 -14.85
C ILE A 51 12.85 -1.02 -15.03
N ARG A 52 12.81 -1.51 -16.28
CA ARG A 52 12.64 -2.94 -16.55
C ARG A 52 13.80 -3.77 -16.01
N MET A 53 15.04 -3.37 -16.29
CA MET A 53 16.22 -4.11 -15.84
C MET A 53 16.29 -4.19 -14.32
N LEU A 54 16.07 -3.07 -13.62
CA LEU A 54 16.01 -3.02 -12.16
C LEU A 54 14.86 -3.87 -11.60
N GLY A 55 13.69 -3.82 -12.25
CA GLY A 55 12.56 -4.65 -11.86
C GLY A 55 12.84 -6.14 -12.01
N GLU A 56 13.42 -6.56 -13.13
CA GLU A 56 13.82 -7.95 -13.39
C GLU A 56 14.87 -8.44 -12.38
N GLU A 57 15.91 -7.64 -12.11
CA GLU A 57 16.97 -7.94 -11.14
C GLU A 57 16.39 -8.16 -9.73
N LYS A 58 15.51 -7.27 -9.29
CA LYS A 58 14.90 -7.32 -7.95
C LYS A 58 13.67 -8.22 -7.87
N ARG A 59 13.30 -8.87 -8.96
CA ARG A 59 12.11 -9.74 -9.08
C ARG A 59 10.82 -9.01 -8.71
N TYR A 60 10.66 -7.80 -9.24
CA TYR A 60 9.44 -7.01 -9.21
C TYR A 60 8.69 -7.14 -10.54
N GLU A 61 7.37 -7.09 -10.49
CA GLU A 61 6.56 -7.14 -11.70
C GLU A 61 6.60 -5.77 -12.38
N VAL A 62 7.05 -5.69 -13.63
CA VAL A 62 7.04 -4.44 -14.39
C VAL A 62 5.99 -4.53 -15.49
N ARG A 63 5.02 -3.63 -15.44
CA ARG A 63 4.05 -3.41 -16.52
C ARG A 63 4.40 -2.13 -17.25
N GLN A 64 4.40 -2.19 -18.57
CA GLN A 64 4.73 -1.06 -19.42
C GLN A 64 3.62 -0.83 -20.43
N GLU A 65 3.16 0.41 -20.51
CA GLU A 65 2.30 0.92 -21.57
C GLU A 65 3.01 2.07 -22.34
N GLU A 66 2.29 2.68 -23.28
CA GLU A 66 2.82 3.74 -24.14
C GLU A 66 3.33 4.95 -23.33
N ASP A 67 2.55 5.44 -22.37
CA ASP A 67 2.87 6.67 -21.63
C ASP A 67 3.17 6.45 -20.15
N TYR A 68 3.10 5.22 -19.65
CA TYR A 68 3.37 4.91 -18.26
C TYR A 68 4.03 3.56 -18.04
N MET A 69 4.60 3.38 -16.85
CA MET A 69 5.07 2.11 -16.31
C MET A 69 4.60 1.95 -14.87
N ARG A 70 4.41 0.70 -14.45
CA ARG A 70 4.12 0.35 -13.06
C ARG A 70 5.10 -0.72 -12.61
N VAL A 71 5.75 -0.50 -11.47
CA VAL A 71 6.60 -1.49 -10.80
C VAL A 71 5.84 -2.00 -9.58
N GLY A 72 5.39 -3.25 -9.63
CA GLY A 72 4.70 -3.94 -8.54
C GLY A 72 5.68 -4.65 -7.62
N PHE A 73 5.80 -4.14 -6.38
CA PHE A 73 6.69 -4.68 -5.35
C PHE A 73 5.99 -5.73 -4.49
N CYS A 74 4.69 -5.52 -4.21
CA CYS A 74 3.82 -6.45 -3.49
C CYS A 74 2.33 -6.21 -3.86
N ARG A 75 1.40 -6.96 -3.25
CA ARG A 75 -0.03 -6.99 -3.64
C ARG A 75 -0.78 -5.65 -3.49
N LEU A 76 -0.30 -4.70 -2.70
CA LEU A 76 -0.89 -3.36 -2.57
C LEU A 76 0.18 -2.26 -2.60
N GLY A 77 1.36 -2.57 -3.13
CA GLY A 77 2.50 -1.68 -3.16
C GLY A 77 3.08 -1.63 -4.57
N ASP A 78 2.78 -0.55 -5.28
CA ASP A 78 3.35 -0.24 -6.58
C ASP A 78 3.91 1.17 -6.66
N LEU A 79 4.90 1.34 -7.51
CA LEU A 79 5.44 2.63 -7.93
C LEU A 79 5.02 2.86 -9.38
N PHE A 80 4.24 3.91 -9.59
CA PHE A 80 3.78 4.32 -10.91
C PHE A 80 4.73 5.37 -11.50
N PHE A 81 5.02 5.28 -12.79
CA PHE A 81 5.80 6.24 -13.55
C PHE A 81 5.03 6.72 -14.78
N GLN A 82 4.82 8.02 -14.91
CA GLN A 82 4.23 8.67 -16.08
C GLN A 82 5.31 9.40 -16.89
N PHE A 83 5.27 9.25 -18.21
CA PHE A 83 6.26 9.83 -19.13
C PHE A 83 5.65 10.95 -19.98
N GLY A 84 5.78 12.19 -19.53
CA GLY A 84 5.15 13.36 -20.14
C GLY A 84 6.11 14.29 -20.87
N SER A 85 5.56 15.29 -21.54
CA SER A 85 6.31 16.50 -21.91
C SER A 85 6.02 17.56 -20.86
N GLY A 86 7.02 18.34 -20.48
CA GLY A 86 6.90 19.41 -19.50
C GLY A 86 7.82 20.59 -19.84
N LEU A 87 8.05 21.45 -18.85
CA LEU A 87 8.95 22.59 -18.97
C LEU A 87 10.00 22.52 -17.87
N ASP A 88 11.26 22.72 -18.24
CA ASP A 88 12.32 23.09 -17.31
C ASP A 88 12.50 24.62 -17.40
N GLY A 89 11.83 25.35 -16.49
CA GLY A 89 11.61 26.78 -16.63
C GLY A 89 10.72 27.11 -17.84
N GLU A 90 11.33 27.64 -18.90
CA GLU A 90 10.65 27.92 -20.18
C GLU A 90 11.02 26.93 -21.30
N ILE A 91 11.88 25.95 -21.02
CA ILE A 91 12.43 25.04 -22.03
C ILE A 91 11.55 23.79 -22.13
N PRO A 92 10.95 23.49 -23.29
CA PRO A 92 10.23 22.23 -23.51
C PRO A 92 11.16 21.03 -23.29
N THR A 93 10.75 20.12 -22.43
CA THR A 93 11.55 18.97 -22.07
C THR A 93 10.71 17.71 -21.89
N GLN A 94 11.37 16.56 -21.86
CA GLN A 94 10.74 15.30 -21.49
C GLN A 94 10.86 15.12 -19.98
N MET A 95 9.78 14.66 -19.36
CA MET A 95 9.73 14.45 -17.92
C MET A 95 9.29 13.04 -17.61
N VAL A 96 9.78 12.53 -16.49
CA VAL A 96 9.20 11.39 -15.80
C VAL A 96 8.68 11.86 -14.45
N TYR A 97 7.45 11.46 -14.13
CA TYR A 97 6.81 11.68 -12.83
C TYR A 97 6.55 10.32 -12.21
N GLY A 98 6.92 10.14 -10.97
CA GLY A 98 6.68 8.93 -10.20
C GLY A 98 5.80 9.21 -9.00
N GLU A 99 4.92 8.26 -8.68
CA GLU A 99 4.01 8.34 -7.54
C GLU A 99 3.92 6.98 -6.86
N CYS A 100 4.00 6.98 -5.53
CA CYS A 100 3.92 5.79 -4.70
C CYS A 100 3.00 6.05 -3.52
N THR A 101 1.91 5.28 -3.43
CA THR A 101 1.06 5.19 -2.23
C THR A 101 1.43 3.93 -1.46
N SER A 102 1.81 4.10 -0.20
CA SER A 102 2.40 3.03 0.63
C SER A 102 1.58 2.63 1.85
N SER A 103 0.52 3.38 2.20
CA SER A 103 -0.29 3.16 3.41
C SER A 103 -0.63 1.70 3.70
N LEU A 104 -1.24 0.99 2.74
CA LEU A 104 -1.68 -0.40 2.97
C LEU A 104 -0.55 -1.42 2.86
N ALA A 105 0.49 -1.10 2.12
CA ALA A 105 1.63 -1.99 1.92
C ALA A 105 2.58 -1.96 3.11
N GLY A 106 2.78 -0.81 3.76
CA GLY A 106 3.60 -0.67 4.97
C GLY A 106 5.01 -0.09 4.76
N ALA A 107 5.70 0.12 5.88
CA ALA A 107 7.01 0.79 5.97
C ALA A 107 8.10 0.08 5.16
N GLY A 108 8.15 -1.26 5.21
CA GLY A 108 9.11 -2.07 4.46
C GLY A 108 8.99 -1.90 2.95
N PHE A 109 7.76 -1.80 2.44
CA PHE A 109 7.50 -1.48 1.03
C PHE A 109 7.94 -0.07 0.69
N HIS A 110 7.57 0.93 1.50
CA HIS A 110 7.95 2.32 1.25
C HIS A 110 9.47 2.47 1.12
N ALA A 111 10.22 1.92 2.06
CA ALA A 111 11.68 1.90 2.01
C ALA A 111 12.23 1.19 0.77
N ALA A 112 11.60 0.11 0.31
CA ALA A 112 12.00 -0.58 -0.91
C ALA A 112 11.73 0.25 -2.18
N ALA A 113 10.62 0.99 -2.21
CA ALA A 113 10.26 1.86 -3.33
C ALA A 113 11.16 3.10 -3.42
N VAL A 114 11.48 3.74 -2.29
CA VAL A 114 12.47 4.85 -2.24
C VAL A 114 13.82 4.38 -2.76
N ARG A 115 14.35 3.26 -2.23
CA ARG A 115 15.63 2.69 -2.70
C ARG A 115 15.63 2.35 -4.19
N PHE A 116 14.49 1.93 -4.75
CA PHE A 116 14.36 1.69 -6.18
C PHE A 116 14.53 2.97 -7.00
N VAL A 117 13.96 4.10 -6.54
CA VAL A 117 14.12 5.41 -7.19
C VAL A 117 15.55 5.91 -7.08
N GLU A 118 16.18 5.78 -5.91
CA GLU A 118 17.59 6.15 -5.70
C GLU A 118 18.53 5.36 -6.61
N GLU A 119 18.29 4.06 -6.75
CA GLU A 119 19.07 3.20 -7.63
C GLU A 119 18.83 3.54 -9.09
N LEU A 120 17.57 3.81 -9.48
CA LEU A 120 17.25 4.31 -10.81
C LEU A 120 17.99 5.63 -11.11
N ALA A 121 18.00 6.58 -10.17
CA ALA A 121 18.74 7.83 -10.31
C ALA A 121 20.24 7.58 -10.52
N ARG A 122 20.82 6.67 -9.74
CA ARG A 122 22.24 6.30 -9.84
C ARG A 122 22.58 5.64 -11.17
N GLU A 123 21.82 4.63 -11.59
CA GLU A 123 22.09 3.87 -12.84
C GLU A 123 21.83 4.68 -14.11
N THR A 124 21.01 5.72 -14.02
CA THR A 124 20.70 6.62 -15.14
C THR A 124 21.50 7.94 -15.12
N GLU A 125 22.27 8.18 -14.06
CA GLU A 125 22.91 9.47 -13.77
C GLU A 125 21.93 10.65 -13.85
N MET A 126 20.68 10.42 -13.41
CA MET A 126 19.61 11.42 -13.41
C MET A 126 19.50 12.13 -12.07
N GLU A 127 19.25 13.43 -12.12
CA GLU A 127 18.80 14.19 -10.95
C GLU A 127 17.30 13.95 -10.77
N ILE A 128 16.95 13.07 -9.83
CA ILE A 128 15.57 12.82 -9.43
C ILE A 128 15.27 13.63 -8.18
N ILE A 129 14.28 14.51 -8.26
CA ILE A 129 13.75 15.23 -7.10
C ILE A 129 12.73 14.30 -6.43
N LEU A 130 13.06 13.84 -5.22
CA LEU A 130 12.19 13.01 -4.39
C LEU A 130 11.50 13.90 -3.35
N SER A 131 10.17 13.84 -3.31
CA SER A 131 9.34 14.47 -2.27
C SER A 131 8.67 13.36 -1.47
N ASP A 132 9.33 12.97 -0.39
CA ASP A 132 8.88 11.95 0.55
C ASP A 132 8.42 12.59 1.85
N GLU A 133 7.14 12.46 2.17
CA GLU A 133 6.55 13.08 3.37
C GLU A 133 7.02 12.43 4.68
N THR A 134 7.66 11.27 4.60
CA THR A 134 8.20 10.56 5.77
C THR A 134 9.63 10.96 6.12
N GLY A 135 10.30 11.66 5.20
CA GLY A 135 11.72 12.02 5.30
C GLY A 135 12.69 10.84 5.16
N TYR A 136 12.20 9.63 4.88
CA TYR A 136 13.05 8.44 4.74
C TYR A 136 14.05 8.54 3.59
N GLY A 137 13.67 9.21 2.48
CA GLY A 137 14.57 9.49 1.37
C GLY A 137 15.80 10.35 1.72
N ASP A 138 15.75 11.11 2.83
CA ASP A 138 16.84 12.00 3.23
C ASP A 138 17.77 11.38 4.29
N ASP A 139 17.21 10.71 5.30
CA ASP A 139 17.98 10.19 6.45
C ASP A 139 18.04 8.67 6.56
N HIS A 140 17.24 7.95 5.77
CA HIS A 140 17.12 6.50 5.80
C HIS A 140 16.76 5.92 7.18
N ASP A 141 16.15 6.72 8.07
CA ASP A 141 15.73 6.29 9.41
C ASP A 141 14.42 5.50 9.32
N PHE A 142 14.58 4.18 9.16
CA PHE A 142 13.46 3.26 9.01
C PHE A 142 12.54 3.22 10.23
N ASP A 143 13.13 3.21 11.43
CA ASP A 143 12.35 3.09 12.67
C ASP A 143 11.55 4.37 12.90
N ARG A 144 12.13 5.55 12.68
CA ARG A 144 11.38 6.81 12.75
C ARG A 144 10.24 6.85 11.73
N MET A 145 10.51 6.54 10.47
CA MET A 145 9.49 6.47 9.42
C MET A 145 8.34 5.54 9.83
N ARG A 146 8.66 4.33 10.31
CA ARG A 146 7.67 3.33 10.73
C ARG A 146 6.83 3.83 11.90
N GLU A 147 7.45 4.34 12.95
CA GLU A 147 6.78 4.78 14.18
C GLU A 147 5.91 6.03 13.98
N GLU A 148 6.45 7.05 13.30
CA GLU A 148 5.80 8.35 13.18
C GLU A 148 4.72 8.35 12.09
N HIS A 149 4.98 7.70 10.95
CA HIS A 149 4.09 7.77 9.79
C HIS A 149 3.18 6.56 9.68
N PHE A 150 3.73 5.34 9.59
CA PHE A 150 2.92 4.14 9.35
C PHE A 150 2.11 3.73 10.58
N TYR A 151 2.75 3.72 11.74
CA TYR A 151 2.10 3.39 13.00
C TYR A 151 1.18 4.53 13.46
N GLY A 152 1.54 5.79 13.21
CA GLY A 152 0.65 6.93 13.37
C GLY A 152 -0.62 6.80 12.52
N TRP A 153 -0.46 6.48 11.23
CA TRP A 153 -1.57 6.23 10.31
C TRP A 153 -2.46 5.06 10.77
N LEU A 154 -1.87 3.94 11.20
CA LEU A 154 -2.64 2.79 11.66
C LEU A 154 -3.40 3.08 12.97
N LYS A 155 -2.80 3.85 13.88
CA LYS A 155 -3.49 4.34 15.10
C LYS A 155 -4.70 5.21 14.77
N ASN A 156 -4.63 6.02 13.71
CA ASN A 156 -5.79 6.79 13.25
C ASN A 156 -6.91 5.86 12.76
N LEU A 157 -6.60 4.78 12.03
CA LEU A 157 -7.61 3.79 11.66
C LEU A 157 -8.25 3.10 12.87
N VAL A 158 -7.46 2.73 13.88
CA VAL A 158 -7.99 2.15 15.13
C VAL A 158 -8.90 3.16 15.85
N SER A 159 -8.53 4.44 15.84
CA SER A 159 -9.34 5.50 16.45
C SER A 159 -10.70 5.65 15.76
N VAL A 160 -10.71 5.62 14.42
CA VAL A 160 -11.95 5.58 13.62
C VAL A 160 -12.80 4.36 13.98
N CYS A 161 -12.18 3.21 14.27
CA CYS A 161 -12.93 2.02 14.68
C CYS A 161 -13.63 2.19 16.01
N ARG A 162 -12.90 2.72 17.00
CA ARG A 162 -13.44 2.99 18.34
C ARG A 162 -14.58 4.00 18.28
N GLU A 163 -14.36 5.14 17.62
CA GLU A 163 -15.38 6.19 17.48
C GLU A 163 -16.66 5.66 16.82
N ARG A 164 -16.50 4.78 15.84
CA ARG A 164 -17.64 4.19 15.14
C ARG A 164 -18.41 3.19 15.99
N GLU A 165 -17.71 2.36 16.78
CA GLU A 165 -18.33 1.45 17.75
C GLU A 165 -19.11 2.23 18.82
N GLU A 166 -18.57 3.36 19.29
CA GLU A 166 -19.22 4.24 20.26
C GLU A 166 -20.46 4.96 19.70
N GLN A 167 -20.37 5.47 18.47
CA GLN A 167 -21.46 6.21 17.82
C GLN A 167 -22.59 5.31 17.32
N TRP A 168 -22.26 4.09 16.89
CA TRP A 168 -23.19 3.14 16.29
C TRP A 168 -23.01 1.74 16.89
N PRO A 169 -23.34 1.55 18.18
CA PRO A 169 -23.14 0.26 18.85
C PRO A 169 -23.98 -0.89 18.26
N GLU A 170 -25.06 -0.55 17.57
CA GLU A 170 -25.92 -1.49 16.84
C GLU A 170 -25.40 -1.82 15.42
N ALA A 171 -24.31 -1.16 14.97
CA ALA A 171 -23.71 -1.48 13.68
C ALA A 171 -23.07 -2.88 13.75
N VAL A 172 -23.47 -3.76 12.82
CA VAL A 172 -23.06 -5.16 12.83
C VAL A 172 -21.57 -5.29 12.48
N SER A 173 -21.13 -4.80 11.32
CA SER A 173 -19.71 -4.73 10.95
C SER A 173 -19.49 -3.69 9.88
N PHE A 174 -18.24 -3.30 9.62
CA PHE A 174 -17.93 -2.36 8.54
C PHE A 174 -16.57 -2.58 7.88
N GLY A 175 -16.44 -2.08 6.66
CA GLY A 175 -15.22 -2.21 5.86
C GLY A 175 -14.22 -1.09 6.12
N LEU A 176 -12.96 -1.47 6.29
CA LEU A 176 -11.79 -0.59 6.35
C LEU A 176 -10.89 -0.85 5.14
N CYS A 177 -10.65 0.18 4.35
CA CYS A 177 -9.79 0.09 3.15
C CYS A 177 -10.24 -0.99 2.16
N TRP A 178 -11.52 -1.39 2.25
CA TRP A 178 -12.17 -2.35 1.37
C TRP A 178 -12.66 -1.65 0.11
N ASP A 179 -12.54 -2.33 -1.01
CA ASP A 179 -13.02 -1.83 -2.29
C ASP A 179 -14.55 -1.97 -2.39
N LEU A 180 -15.25 -0.87 -2.70
CA LEU A 180 -16.72 -0.84 -2.75
C LEU A 180 -17.28 -1.66 -3.92
N ASP A 181 -16.47 -1.88 -4.96
CA ASP A 181 -16.87 -2.66 -6.13
C ASP A 181 -16.69 -4.18 -5.92
N GLN A 182 -16.11 -4.58 -4.78
CA GLN A 182 -15.96 -5.99 -4.40
C GLN A 182 -17.18 -6.53 -3.66
N TYR A 183 -17.20 -7.85 -3.45
CA TYR A 183 -18.22 -8.50 -2.64
C TYR A 183 -18.22 -7.93 -1.20
N THR A 184 -19.37 -7.94 -0.53
CA THR A 184 -19.45 -7.59 0.88
C THR A 184 -19.30 -8.86 1.72
N PRO A 185 -18.30 -8.95 2.63
CA PRO A 185 -18.19 -10.05 3.56
C PRO A 185 -19.42 -10.19 4.47
N GLU A 186 -19.65 -11.40 4.99
CA GLU A 186 -20.70 -11.65 5.98
C GLU A 186 -20.57 -10.73 7.19
N GLU A 187 -21.71 -10.21 7.67
CA GLU A 187 -21.76 -9.31 8.79
C GLU A 187 -21.50 -10.05 10.10
N VAL A 188 -20.50 -9.60 10.87
CA VAL A 188 -20.16 -10.18 12.18
C VAL A 188 -20.09 -9.05 13.23
N PRO A 189 -21.02 -9.01 14.21
CA PRO A 189 -21.09 -7.99 15.26
C PRO A 189 -19.74 -7.60 15.87
N GLY A 190 -19.46 -6.30 15.99
CA GLY A 190 -18.27 -5.78 16.68
C GLY A 190 -16.95 -6.03 15.94
N THR A 191 -17.01 -6.23 14.62
CA THR A 191 -15.82 -6.48 13.79
C THR A 191 -15.69 -5.51 12.62
N VAL A 192 -14.45 -5.37 12.15
CA VAL A 192 -14.10 -4.73 10.90
C VAL A 192 -13.52 -5.76 9.94
N PHE A 193 -13.81 -5.63 8.66
CA PHE A 193 -13.16 -6.40 7.61
C PHE A 193 -12.24 -5.49 6.78
N THR A 194 -11.05 -6.00 6.48
CA THR A 194 -10.00 -5.32 5.71
C THR A 194 -9.54 -6.25 4.60
N PRO A 195 -8.75 -5.75 3.62
CA PRO A 195 -8.03 -6.61 2.67
C PRO A 195 -7.12 -7.66 3.29
N PHE A 196 -6.89 -7.64 4.61
CA PHE A 196 -5.98 -8.53 5.35
C PHE A 196 -6.72 -9.48 6.30
N GLY A 197 -8.01 -9.25 6.52
CA GLY A 197 -8.85 -10.11 7.32
C GLY A 197 -9.87 -9.38 8.16
N ARG A 198 -10.52 -10.16 9.02
CA ARG A 198 -11.50 -9.65 9.98
C ARG A 198 -10.85 -9.46 11.35
N PHE A 199 -11.09 -8.31 11.96
CA PHE A 199 -10.58 -7.96 13.27
C PHE A 199 -11.73 -7.57 14.20
N SER A 200 -11.69 -8.07 15.44
CA SER A 200 -12.54 -7.56 16.52
C SER A 200 -12.07 -6.16 16.90
N ILE A 201 -13.00 -5.20 16.97
CA ILE A 201 -12.70 -3.81 17.34
C ILE A 201 -12.13 -3.77 18.76
N GLN A 202 -12.79 -4.46 19.70
CA GLN A 202 -12.32 -4.59 21.08
C GLN A 202 -10.90 -5.16 21.16
N LYS A 203 -10.58 -6.17 20.34
CA LYS A 203 -9.25 -6.78 20.33
C LYS A 203 -8.18 -5.80 19.83
N ILE A 204 -8.42 -5.12 18.72
CA ILE A 204 -7.42 -4.18 18.17
C ILE A 204 -7.24 -2.95 19.06
N VAL A 205 -8.31 -2.45 19.67
CA VAL A 205 -8.24 -1.37 20.67
C VAL A 205 -7.46 -1.84 21.89
N GLY A 206 -7.75 -3.03 22.40
CA GLY A 206 -7.04 -3.64 23.53
C GLY A 206 -5.54 -3.82 23.28
N TRP A 207 -5.15 -4.26 22.07
CA TRP A 207 -3.74 -4.32 21.68
C TRP A 207 -3.08 -2.96 21.76
N VAL A 208 -3.67 -1.94 21.13
CA VAL A 208 -3.09 -0.58 21.11
C VAL A 208 -2.93 0.00 22.51
N GLU A 209 -3.89 -0.24 23.40
CA GLU A 209 -3.85 0.30 24.77
C GLU A 209 -2.88 -0.45 25.70
N GLN A 210 -2.65 -1.74 25.49
CA GLN A 210 -1.89 -2.59 26.43
C GLN A 210 -0.47 -2.92 25.94
N GLU A 211 -0.31 -3.15 24.64
CA GLU A 211 0.93 -3.63 24.01
C GLU A 211 1.50 -2.64 22.99
N GLY A 212 0.74 -1.59 22.66
CA GLY A 212 1.07 -0.67 21.58
C GLY A 212 0.53 -1.16 20.22
N ILE A 213 0.89 -0.43 19.16
CA ILE A 213 0.35 -0.67 17.81
C ILE A 213 1.02 -1.84 17.08
N GLU A 214 2.23 -2.20 17.48
CA GLU A 214 3.06 -3.19 16.79
C GLU A 214 2.39 -4.55 16.55
N PRO A 215 1.68 -5.17 17.52
CA PRO A 215 0.99 -6.43 17.27
C PRO A 215 -0.03 -6.32 16.15
N PHE A 216 -0.76 -5.20 16.08
CA PHE A 216 -1.72 -4.98 15.00
C PHE A 216 -1.03 -4.67 13.67
N ALA A 217 0.05 -3.89 13.68
CA ALA A 217 0.81 -3.57 12.49
C ALA A 217 1.37 -4.83 11.80
N LYS A 218 1.86 -5.81 12.59
CA LYS A 218 2.33 -7.10 12.10
C LYS A 218 1.23 -7.92 11.41
N GLU A 219 -0.03 -7.77 11.81
CA GLU A 219 -1.17 -8.45 11.20
C GLU A 219 -1.78 -7.66 10.03
N PHE A 220 -1.60 -6.34 10.01
CA PHE A 220 -2.27 -5.47 9.04
C PHE A 220 -1.41 -5.17 7.79
N PHE A 221 -0.14 -4.78 7.94
CA PHE A 221 0.65 -4.38 6.77
C PHE A 221 1.18 -5.59 6.01
N ILE A 222 1.15 -5.54 4.67
CA ILE A 222 1.78 -6.60 3.84
C ILE A 222 3.28 -6.65 4.09
N TRP A 223 3.95 -5.50 4.17
CA TRP A 223 5.40 -5.39 4.22
C TRP A 223 5.80 -4.39 5.31
N ASN A 224 5.75 -4.84 6.57
CA ASN A 224 6.08 -4.00 7.72
C ASN A 224 7.58 -3.86 7.96
N GLU A 225 8.35 -4.93 7.81
CA GLU A 225 9.76 -4.99 8.19
C GLU A 225 10.72 -4.70 7.02
N PRO A 226 11.99 -4.35 7.29
CA PRO A 226 13.02 -4.27 6.25
C PRO A 226 13.22 -5.63 5.57
N GLY A 227 12.88 -5.70 4.28
CA GLY A 227 12.98 -6.94 3.51
C GLY A 227 11.76 -7.85 3.65
N ARG A 228 11.69 -8.89 2.81
CA ARG A 228 10.56 -9.82 2.74
C ARG A 228 10.76 -10.95 3.74
N ASP A 229 10.30 -10.74 4.96
CA ASP A 229 10.36 -11.69 6.08
C ASP A 229 9.18 -12.68 6.06
N ALA A 230 9.04 -13.50 7.10
CA ALA A 230 7.94 -14.47 7.18
C ALA A 230 6.56 -13.77 7.22
N GLY A 231 6.45 -12.67 7.97
CA GLY A 231 5.23 -11.86 8.05
C GLY A 231 4.80 -11.33 6.68
N TYR A 232 5.76 -10.93 5.84
CA TYR A 232 5.47 -10.48 4.47
C TYR A 232 4.73 -11.53 3.63
N TYR A 233 5.25 -12.75 3.59
CA TYR A 233 4.64 -13.80 2.78
C TYR A 233 3.30 -14.23 3.37
N ARG A 234 3.19 -14.36 4.70
CA ARG A 234 1.93 -14.65 5.37
C ARG A 234 0.86 -13.62 5.01
N ASN A 235 1.15 -12.34 5.19
CA ASN A 235 0.16 -11.27 4.99
C ASN A 235 -0.18 -11.09 3.50
N THR A 236 0.76 -11.35 2.59
CA THR A 236 0.49 -11.42 1.16
C THR A 236 -0.52 -12.54 0.85
N ALA A 237 -0.32 -13.73 1.41
CA ALA A 237 -1.22 -14.85 1.21
C ALA A 237 -2.61 -14.61 1.82
N LEU A 238 -2.66 -14.11 3.06
CA LEU A 238 -3.93 -13.74 3.72
C LEU A 238 -4.71 -12.72 2.88
N SER A 239 -4.02 -11.71 2.34
CA SER A 239 -4.68 -10.71 1.52
C SER A 239 -5.25 -11.27 0.22
N LEU A 240 -4.48 -12.12 -0.46
CA LEU A 240 -4.95 -12.83 -1.65
C LEU A 240 -6.13 -13.78 -1.33
N MET A 241 -6.11 -14.42 -0.15
CA MET A 241 -7.23 -15.27 0.27
C MET A 241 -8.52 -14.49 0.46
N TRP A 242 -8.44 -13.28 1.01
CA TRP A 242 -9.59 -12.43 1.20
C TRP A 242 -10.10 -11.78 -0.08
N GLU A 243 -9.23 -11.27 -0.96
CA GLU A 243 -9.72 -10.50 -2.13
C GLU A 243 -9.84 -11.33 -3.43
N GLU A 244 -9.07 -12.41 -3.58
CA GLU A 244 -8.89 -13.06 -4.89
C GLU A 244 -8.96 -14.60 -4.89
N CYS A 245 -9.11 -15.28 -3.75
CA CYS A 245 -9.13 -16.74 -3.73
C CYS A 245 -10.36 -17.33 -4.43
N TYR A 246 -10.13 -18.40 -5.19
CA TYR A 246 -11.17 -19.14 -5.90
C TYR A 246 -11.36 -20.52 -5.25
N PHE A 247 -12.45 -20.70 -4.49
CA PHE A 247 -12.82 -21.97 -3.84
C PHE A 247 -13.26 -23.08 -4.81
N MET A 248 -13.78 -22.70 -5.98
CA MET A 248 -14.14 -23.63 -7.06
C MET A 248 -13.44 -23.18 -8.34
N PRO A 249 -12.10 -23.38 -8.45
CA PRO A 249 -11.35 -22.89 -9.58
C PRO A 249 -11.84 -23.59 -10.85
N GLY A 250 -12.11 -22.81 -11.89
CA GLY A 250 -12.49 -23.39 -13.18
C GLY A 250 -11.33 -24.24 -13.70
N SER A 251 -11.57 -25.51 -14.03
CA SER A 251 -10.51 -26.42 -14.52
C SER A 251 -9.81 -25.92 -15.79
N ARG A 252 -10.40 -24.92 -16.48
CA ARG A 252 -9.87 -24.26 -17.67
C ARG A 252 -9.33 -22.84 -17.41
N SER A 253 -9.44 -22.29 -16.20
CA SER A 253 -8.91 -20.96 -15.88
C SER A 253 -7.48 -21.07 -15.39
N GLY A 254 -6.54 -20.68 -16.24
CA GLY A 254 -5.13 -20.54 -15.83
C GLY A 254 -4.92 -19.43 -14.80
N ARG A 255 -5.85 -18.46 -14.69
CA ARG A 255 -5.77 -17.37 -13.71
C ARG A 255 -6.08 -17.85 -12.30
N ASP A 256 -7.17 -18.59 -12.13
CA ASP A 256 -7.62 -19.09 -10.83
C ASP A 256 -6.53 -19.97 -10.20
N ARG A 257 -5.96 -20.89 -11.02
CA ARG A 257 -4.83 -21.73 -10.59
C ARG A 257 -3.64 -20.91 -10.14
N ARG A 258 -3.20 -19.92 -10.93
CA ARG A 258 -2.03 -19.09 -10.58
C ARG A 258 -2.22 -18.31 -9.27
N ILE A 259 -3.43 -17.86 -8.98
CA ILE A 259 -3.71 -17.14 -7.74
C ILE A 259 -3.65 -18.10 -6.54
N ASN A 260 -4.31 -19.26 -6.65
CA ASN A 260 -4.30 -20.25 -5.58
C ASN A 260 -2.89 -20.84 -5.35
N ASP A 261 -2.13 -21.13 -6.42
CA ASP A 261 -0.74 -21.59 -6.32
C ASP A 261 0.13 -20.54 -5.61
N ARG A 262 -0.04 -19.26 -5.94
CA ARG A 262 0.69 -18.16 -5.27
C ARG A 262 0.37 -18.07 -3.78
N ILE A 263 -0.91 -18.21 -3.41
CA ILE A 263 -1.31 -18.22 -1.99
C ILE A 263 -0.58 -19.34 -1.24
N ILE A 264 -0.55 -20.55 -1.82
CA ILE A 264 0.13 -21.72 -1.26
C ILE A 264 1.64 -21.47 -1.15
N ASP A 265 2.29 -21.00 -2.21
CA ASP A 265 3.72 -20.71 -2.24
C ASP A 265 4.12 -19.69 -1.17
N ASP A 266 3.34 -18.61 -1.01
CA ASP A 266 3.57 -17.57 -0.01
C ASP A 266 3.38 -18.13 1.43
N LEU A 267 2.34 -18.95 1.67
CA LEU A 267 2.12 -19.62 2.96
C LEU A 267 3.26 -20.57 3.33
N GLU A 268 3.71 -21.40 2.39
CA GLU A 268 4.85 -22.31 2.59
C GLU A 268 6.15 -21.52 2.82
N ARG A 269 6.36 -20.43 2.08
CA ARG A 269 7.53 -19.58 2.25
C ARG A 269 7.56 -18.93 3.63
N SER A 270 6.42 -18.47 4.13
CA SER A 270 6.28 -17.98 5.51
C SER A 270 6.72 -19.03 6.52
N LEU A 271 6.20 -20.26 6.43
CA LEU A 271 6.55 -21.36 7.33
C LEU A 271 8.03 -21.75 7.28
N LEU A 272 8.64 -21.71 6.10
CA LEU A 272 10.05 -22.01 5.93
C LEU A 272 10.94 -20.96 6.62
N LEU A 273 10.50 -19.71 6.68
CA LEU A 273 11.22 -18.61 7.32
C LEU A 273 10.99 -18.57 8.82
N ASP A 274 9.76 -18.80 9.28
CA ASP A 274 9.40 -18.85 10.70
C ASP A 274 8.28 -19.86 10.96
N ARG A 275 8.64 -20.97 11.63
CA ARG A 275 7.71 -22.05 12.00
C ARG A 275 6.86 -21.75 13.24
N SER A 276 7.15 -20.65 13.94
CA SER A 276 6.38 -20.25 15.12
C SER A 276 5.11 -19.49 14.77
N LEU A 277 5.00 -18.99 13.54
CA LEU A 277 3.82 -18.28 13.07
C LEU A 277 2.60 -19.21 13.01
N PRO A 278 1.41 -18.72 13.39
CA PRO A 278 0.17 -19.48 13.22
C PRO A 278 -0.04 -19.86 11.75
N PHE A 279 -0.34 -21.14 11.52
CA PHE A 279 -0.57 -21.69 10.19
C PHE A 279 -1.86 -22.51 10.19
N PRO A 280 -2.78 -22.28 9.24
CA PRO A 280 -4.05 -23.00 9.15
C PRO A 280 -3.83 -24.39 8.55
N ALA A 281 -3.26 -25.30 9.35
CA ALA A 281 -2.86 -26.64 8.89
C ALA A 281 -4.05 -27.56 8.55
N GLU A 282 -5.25 -27.27 9.07
CA GLU A 282 -6.45 -28.07 8.78
C GLU A 282 -7.14 -27.61 7.49
N GLU A 283 -7.04 -26.32 7.17
CA GLU A 283 -7.66 -25.69 6.01
C GLU A 283 -6.78 -25.69 4.75
N TYR A 284 -5.46 -25.91 4.92
CA TYR A 284 -4.49 -26.16 3.84
C TYR A 284 -4.65 -27.57 3.27
#